data_AF-X6NIX2-F1
#
_entry.id   AF-X6NIX2-F1
#
_cell.length_a   1.000
_cell.length_b   1.000
_cell.length_c   1.000
_cell.angle_alpha   90.00
_cell.angle_beta   90.00
_cell.angle_gamma   90.00
#
_symmetry.space_group_name_H-M   'P 1'
#
loop_
_entity.id
_entity.type
_entity.pdbx_description
1 polymer ?
#
loop_
_entity_poly.entity_id
_entity_poly.type
_entity_poly.pdbx_seq_one_letter_code
_entity_poly.pdbx_strand_id
1 'polypeptide(L)'
;GFGIPYQIASHNKSNQLEDADVLHNIELFSGDVILVGSDGLWDNLFLNEISAILTEQLNGCVKNPSNPFPVTKRVPTFVKQGKLTNHIMYQALNNSFDKNKTTPWSNSMTQEVEMVFSGGKPDDITCIVVFIH
;
A
#
# COMPACT_ATOMS: atom_id res chain seq x y z
N GLY A 1 10.32 -2.31 18.96
CA GLY A 1 9.82 -3.70 18.94
C GLY A 1 8.85 -3.83 17.78
N PHE A 2 8.83 -4.98 17.11
CA PHE A 2 7.93 -5.21 15.99
C PHE A 2 6.45 -5.12 16.41
N GLY A 3 5.61 -4.54 15.55
CA GLY A 3 4.18 -4.34 15.83
C GLY A 3 3.86 -3.22 16.85
N ILE A 4 4.80 -2.33 17.13
CA ILE A 4 4.62 -1.19 18.06
C ILE A 4 4.98 0.09 17.29
N PRO A 5 4.05 0.64 16.48
CA PRO A 5 4.33 1.82 15.67
C PRO A 5 4.47 3.08 16.53
N TYR A 6 5.14 4.08 15.95
CA TYR A 6 5.02 5.46 16.43
C TYR A 6 3.56 5.88 16.39
N GLN A 7 3.08 6.50 17.46
CA GLN A 7 1.67 6.86 17.62
C GLN A 7 1.49 8.13 18.43
N ILE A 8 0.55 8.95 17.97
CA ILE A 8 0.04 10.09 18.73
C ILE A 8 -1.08 9.57 19.63
N ALA A 9 -1.05 9.90 20.91
CA ALA A 9 -2.10 9.53 21.86
C ALA A 9 -2.34 10.66 22.86
N SER A 10 -3.42 10.55 23.63
CA SER A 10 -3.79 11.57 24.63
C SER A 10 -2.89 11.56 25.88
N HIS A 11 -2.05 10.54 26.04
CA HIS A 11 -1.18 10.40 27.21
C HIS A 11 0.21 11.02 26.98
N ASN A 12 0.83 11.48 28.06
CA ASN A 12 2.12 12.19 28.03
C ASN A 12 3.35 11.38 27.55
N LYS A 13 3.24 10.06 27.41
CA LYS A 13 4.30 9.19 26.88
C LYS A 13 4.18 8.88 25.39
N SER A 14 3.23 9.48 24.69
CA SER A 14 3.06 9.23 23.26
C SER A 14 4.14 9.94 22.45
N ASN A 15 4.27 9.56 21.19
CA ASN A 15 5.09 10.31 20.26
C ASN A 15 4.52 11.71 20.05
N GLN A 16 5.41 12.63 19.74
CA GLN A 16 5.14 14.03 19.50
C GLN A 16 5.17 14.33 18.00
N LEU A 17 4.66 15.50 17.60
CA LEU A 17 4.69 15.94 16.20
C LEU A 17 6.11 16.00 15.62
N GLU A 18 7.10 16.29 16.46
CA GLU A 18 8.52 16.33 16.10
C GLU A 18 9.14 14.95 15.84
N ASP A 19 8.48 13.86 16.25
CA ASP A 19 8.90 12.49 15.91
C ASP A 19 8.43 12.07 14.50
N ALA A 20 7.63 12.90 13.82
CA ALA A 20 7.10 12.56 12.51
C ALA A 20 8.19 12.64 11.43
N ASP A 21 8.27 11.60 10.60
CA ASP A 21 9.05 11.66 9.37
C ASP A 21 8.36 12.62 8.39
N VAL A 22 9.03 13.73 8.10
CA VAL A 22 8.55 14.75 7.16
C VAL A 22 9.30 14.61 5.85
N LEU A 23 8.58 14.20 4.81
CA LEU A 23 9.12 14.22 3.46
C LEU A 23 8.73 15.55 2.80
N HIS A 24 9.72 16.43 2.61
CA HIS A 24 9.47 17.82 2.23
C HIS A 24 8.98 18.01 0.80
N ASN A 25 9.55 17.31 -0.18
CA ASN A 25 9.20 17.47 -1.59
C ASN A 25 9.31 16.13 -2.35
N ILE A 26 8.27 15.80 -3.12
CA ILE A 26 8.29 14.76 -4.16
C ILE A 26 7.83 15.44 -5.44
N GLU A 27 8.65 15.38 -6.48
CA GLU A 27 8.23 15.79 -7.82
C GLU A 27 7.31 14.72 -8.42
N LEU A 28 6.14 15.15 -8.87
CA LEU A 28 5.12 14.29 -9.47
C LEU A 28 4.90 14.71 -10.92
N PHE A 29 4.58 13.72 -11.75
CA PHE A 29 4.33 13.88 -13.16
C PHE A 29 3.01 13.22 -13.55
N SER A 30 2.42 13.67 -14.67
CA SER A 30 1.26 13.01 -15.28
C SER A 30 1.54 11.52 -15.50
N GLY A 31 0.58 10.68 -15.12
CA GLY A 31 0.70 9.22 -15.13
C GLY A 31 1.21 8.59 -13.83
N ASP A 32 1.67 9.38 -12.86
CA ASP A 32 2.07 8.86 -11.55
C ASP A 32 0.83 8.46 -10.72
N VAL A 33 1.01 7.43 -9.89
CA VAL A 33 -0.03 6.91 -8.97
C VAL A 33 0.52 6.95 -7.56
N ILE A 34 -0.22 7.61 -6.67
CA ILE A 34 0.09 7.62 -5.24
C ILE A 34 -0.90 6.67 -4.56
N LEU A 35 -0.36 5.72 -3.82
CA LEU A 35 -1.12 4.79 -2.99
C LEU A 35 -0.79 5.09 -1.53
N VAL A 36 -1.82 5.40 -0.74
CA VAL A 36 -1.70 5.62 0.71
C VAL A 36 -2.64 4.66 1.40
N GLY A 37 -2.20 4.01 2.48
CA GLY A 37 -3.05 3.09 3.22
C GLY A 37 -2.57 2.85 4.64
N SER A 38 -3.44 2.25 5.46
CA SER A 38 -3.08 1.76 6.80
C SER A 38 -2.13 0.56 6.72
N ASP A 39 -1.51 0.19 7.84
CA ASP A 39 -0.67 -1.00 7.95
C ASP A 39 -1.43 -2.27 7.53
N GLY A 40 -2.73 -2.39 7.81
CA GLY A 40 -3.56 -3.49 7.30
C GLY A 40 -3.47 -3.74 5.78
N LEU A 41 -3.22 -2.70 4.98
CA LEU A 41 -2.93 -2.85 3.54
C LEU A 41 -1.53 -3.43 3.31
N TRP A 42 -0.51 -2.79 3.89
CA TRP A 42 0.91 -3.07 3.63
C TRP A 42 1.40 -4.35 4.30
N ASP A 43 0.75 -4.79 5.37
CA ASP A 43 1.01 -6.05 6.05
C ASP A 43 0.54 -7.25 5.23
N ASN A 44 -0.42 -7.05 4.32
CA ASN A 44 -1.10 -8.12 3.59
C ASN A 44 -0.90 -8.11 2.07
N LEU A 45 -0.19 -7.12 1.52
CA LEU A 45 0.19 -7.07 0.10
C LEU A 45 1.63 -6.67 -0.10
N PHE A 46 2.36 -7.45 -0.89
CA PHE A 46 3.68 -7.05 -1.37
C PHE A 46 3.57 -5.98 -2.47
N LEU A 47 4.61 -5.14 -2.58
CA LEU A 47 4.68 -4.09 -3.61
C LEU A 47 4.61 -4.65 -5.04
N ASN A 48 5.11 -5.85 -5.30
CA ASN A 48 5.01 -6.50 -6.61
C ASN A 48 3.58 -6.96 -6.92
N GLU A 49 2.80 -7.39 -5.92
CA GLU A 49 1.38 -7.71 -6.09
C GLU A 49 0.58 -6.45 -6.45
N ILE A 50 0.83 -5.34 -5.72
CA ILE A 50 0.23 -4.04 -6.04
C ILE A 50 0.62 -3.59 -7.45
N SER A 51 1.90 -3.70 -7.80
CA SER A 51 2.41 -3.32 -9.13
C SER A 51 1.77 -4.13 -10.26
N ALA A 52 1.49 -5.41 -10.02
CA ALA A 52 0.79 -6.26 -10.99
C ALA A 52 -0.65 -5.79 -11.22
N ILE A 53 -1.40 -5.47 -10.15
CA ILE A 53 -2.76 -4.90 -10.25
C ILE A 53 -2.72 -3.57 -11.01
N LEU A 54 -1.77 -2.69 -10.67
CA LEU A 54 -1.63 -1.39 -11.34
C LEU A 54 -1.33 -1.58 -12.83
N THR A 55 -0.42 -2.47 -13.19
CA THR A 55 -0.04 -2.73 -14.58
C THR A 55 -1.20 -3.30 -15.39
N GLU A 56 -1.97 -4.23 -14.79
CA GLU A 56 -3.15 -4.82 -15.43
C GLU A 56 -4.24 -3.78 -15.66
N GLN A 57 -4.59 -3.01 -14.63
CA GLN A 57 -5.73 -2.09 -14.67
C GLN A 57 -5.38 -0.80 -15.41
N LEU A 58 -4.17 -0.27 -15.25
CA LEU A 58 -3.70 0.99 -15.82
C LEU A 58 -2.85 0.83 -17.08
N ASN A 59 -3.00 -0.28 -17.81
CA ASN A 59 -2.23 -0.51 -19.02
C ASN A 59 -2.31 0.71 -19.99
N GLY A 60 -1.16 1.21 -20.43
CA GLY A 60 -1.03 2.41 -21.25
C GLY A 60 -1.21 3.76 -20.54
N CYS A 61 -1.62 3.78 -19.27
CA CYS A 61 -1.88 4.98 -18.47
C CYS A 61 -0.81 5.26 -17.39
N VAL A 62 -0.03 4.25 -16.98
CA VAL A 62 1.06 4.38 -16.00
C VAL A 62 2.43 4.16 -16.60
N LYS A 63 3.42 4.81 -16.00
CA LYS A 63 4.84 4.66 -16.37
C LYS A 63 5.25 3.22 -16.16
N ASN A 64 5.83 2.62 -17.18
CA ASN A 64 6.46 1.31 -17.08
C ASN A 64 7.69 1.27 -18.01
N PRO A 65 8.57 0.26 -17.90
CA PRO A 65 9.78 0.19 -18.73
C PRO A 65 9.51 0.27 -20.23
N SER A 66 8.33 -0.20 -20.68
CA SER A 66 7.89 -0.18 -22.07
C SER A 66 7.19 1.13 -22.47
N ASN A 67 6.74 1.95 -21.51
CA ASN A 67 6.09 3.24 -21.71
C ASN A 67 6.52 4.24 -20.63
N PRO A 68 7.72 4.83 -20.74
CA PRO A 68 8.26 5.75 -19.74
C PRO A 68 7.56 7.12 -19.69
N PHE A 69 6.73 7.44 -20.70
CA PHE A 69 5.99 8.70 -20.79
C PHE A 69 4.50 8.48 -21.11
N PRO A 70 3.71 7.92 -20.19
CA PRO A 70 2.27 7.82 -20.35
C PRO A 70 1.68 9.21 -20.25
N VAL A 71 1.29 9.77 -21.38
CA VAL A 71 0.54 11.01 -21.41
C VAL A 71 -0.94 10.65 -21.45
N THR A 72 -1.58 10.54 -20.30
CA THR A 72 -3.05 10.56 -20.25
C THR A 72 -3.53 11.86 -19.59
N LYS A 73 -4.11 12.75 -20.40
CA LYS A 73 -4.76 13.97 -19.90
C LYS A 73 -6.07 13.71 -19.15
N ARG A 74 -6.41 12.44 -18.91
CA ARG A 74 -7.69 12.03 -18.31
C ARG A 74 -7.43 10.96 -17.26
N VAL A 75 -8.08 11.12 -16.11
CA VAL A 75 -8.11 10.09 -15.08
C VAL A 75 -8.78 8.82 -15.66
N PRO A 76 -8.13 7.65 -15.58
CA PRO A 76 -8.68 6.40 -16.10
C PRO A 76 -10.01 6.02 -15.44
N THR A 77 -10.92 5.43 -16.21
CA THR A 77 -12.31 5.18 -15.79
C THR A 77 -12.41 4.32 -14.53
N PHE A 78 -11.57 3.29 -14.40
CA PHE A 78 -11.57 2.40 -13.23
C PHE A 78 -11.03 3.09 -11.96
N VAL A 79 -10.18 4.13 -12.09
CA VAL A 79 -9.80 4.99 -10.96
C VAL A 79 -10.99 5.84 -10.56
N LYS A 80 -11.63 6.52 -11.52
CA LYS A 80 -12.83 7.37 -11.25
C LYS A 80 -13.97 6.60 -10.58
N GLN A 81 -14.12 5.32 -10.92
CA GLN A 81 -15.16 4.43 -10.37
C GLN A 81 -14.75 3.76 -9.05
N GLY A 82 -13.55 4.03 -8.51
CA GLY A 82 -13.03 3.38 -7.31
C GLY A 82 -12.72 1.89 -7.47
N LYS A 83 -12.79 1.34 -8.70
CA LYS A 83 -12.56 -0.09 -8.97
C LYS A 83 -11.13 -0.51 -8.69
N LEU A 84 -10.15 0.33 -9.01
CA LEU A 84 -8.75 0.04 -8.69
C LEU A 84 -8.54 -0.06 -7.17
N THR A 85 -9.02 0.93 -6.42
CA THR A 85 -8.95 0.93 -4.96
C THR A 85 -9.64 -0.29 -4.38
N ASN A 86 -10.85 -0.61 -4.86
CA ASN A 86 -11.59 -1.80 -4.41
C ASN A 86 -10.85 -3.10 -4.70
N HIS A 87 -10.21 -3.23 -5.87
CA HIS A 87 -9.43 -4.42 -6.20
C HIS A 87 -8.25 -4.59 -5.24
N ILE A 88 -7.46 -3.52 -5.04
CA ILE A 88 -6.33 -3.52 -4.09
C ILE A 88 -6.80 -3.90 -2.68
N MET A 89 -7.85 -3.24 -2.17
CA MET A 89 -8.39 -3.50 -0.84
C MET A 89 -8.94 -4.92 -0.71
N TYR A 90 -9.65 -5.42 -1.71
CA TYR A 90 -10.22 -6.77 -1.68
C TYR A 90 -9.13 -7.85 -1.67
N GLN A 91 -8.04 -7.65 -2.42
CA GLN A 91 -6.92 -8.59 -2.39
C GLN A 91 -6.20 -8.57 -1.03
N ALA A 92 -5.98 -7.38 -0.45
CA ALA A 92 -5.42 -7.26 0.90
C ALA A 92 -6.31 -7.95 1.94
N LEU A 93 -7.63 -7.74 1.87
CA LEU A 93 -8.60 -8.35 2.77
C LEU A 93 -8.56 -9.89 2.68
N ASN A 94 -8.58 -10.45 1.47
CA ASN A 94 -8.50 -11.90 1.30
C ASN A 94 -7.19 -12.46 1.85
N ASN A 95 -6.07 -11.81 1.54
CA ASN A 95 -4.76 -12.20 2.06
C ASN A 95 -4.72 -12.13 3.60
N SER A 96 -5.39 -11.13 4.21
CA SER A 96 -5.43 -10.96 5.66
C SER A 96 -6.04 -12.14 6.41
N PHE A 97 -6.98 -12.86 5.78
CA PHE A 97 -7.63 -14.05 6.35
C PHE A 97 -7.05 -15.38 5.87
N ASP A 98 -6.18 -15.37 4.85
CA ASP A 98 -5.52 -16.57 4.36
C ASP A 98 -4.36 -16.97 5.28
N LYS A 99 -4.52 -18.08 5.99
CA LYS A 99 -3.54 -18.61 6.95
C LYS A 99 -2.30 -19.23 6.30
N ASN A 100 -2.38 -19.52 5.00
CA ASN A 100 -1.31 -20.18 4.25
C ASN A 100 -0.55 -19.19 3.36
N LYS A 101 -1.08 -17.99 3.15
CA LYS A 101 -0.42 -16.95 2.37
C LYS A 101 0.82 -16.45 3.10
N THR A 102 1.96 -16.44 2.41
CA THR A 102 3.08 -15.60 2.84
C THR A 102 2.72 -14.16 2.57
N THR A 103 2.74 -13.34 3.62
CA THR A 103 2.46 -11.90 3.59
C THR A 103 3.67 -11.11 4.06
N PRO A 104 3.75 -9.79 3.78
CA PRO A 104 4.76 -8.92 4.38
C PRO A 104 4.84 -9.04 5.90
N TRP A 105 3.68 -9.11 6.58
CA TRP A 105 3.62 -9.29 8.03
C TRP A 105 4.26 -10.61 8.47
N SER A 106 3.86 -11.75 7.88
CA SER A 106 4.36 -13.05 8.33
C SER A 106 5.85 -13.20 8.04
N ASN A 107 6.32 -12.63 6.93
CA ASN A 107 7.73 -12.60 6.59
C ASN A 107 8.53 -11.76 7.59
N SER A 108 8.05 -10.56 7.94
CA SER A 108 8.70 -9.69 8.91
C SER A 108 8.72 -10.32 10.31
N MET A 109 7.59 -10.88 10.76
CA MET A 109 7.52 -11.59 12.04
C MET A 109 8.49 -12.76 12.11
N THR A 110 8.64 -13.53 11.03
CA THR A 110 9.62 -14.62 10.94
C THR A 110 11.07 -14.14 11.08
N GLN A 111 11.38 -12.91 10.66
CA GLN A 111 12.71 -12.33 10.80
C GLN A 111 12.96 -11.78 12.20
N GLU A 112 11.92 -11.33 12.88
CA GLU A 112 11.99 -10.72 14.20
C GLU A 112 12.09 -11.75 15.34
N VAL A 113 11.67 -12.99 15.11
CA VAL A 113 11.71 -14.05 16.13
C VAL A 113 12.25 -15.36 15.58
N GLU A 114 12.70 -16.26 16.45
CA GLU A 114 13.27 -17.57 16.07
C GLU A 114 12.20 -18.61 15.67
N MET A 115 11.11 -18.19 15.01
CA MET A 115 10.01 -19.05 14.57
C MET A 115 9.51 -18.63 13.19
N VAL A 116 9.07 -19.59 12.37
CA VAL A 116 8.48 -19.32 11.05
C VAL A 116 6.98 -19.05 11.18
N PHE A 117 6.54 -17.90 10.67
CA PHE A 117 5.14 -17.49 10.60
C PHE A 117 4.62 -17.58 9.17
N SER A 118 3.34 -17.96 9.05
CA SER A 118 2.58 -17.93 7.82
C SER A 118 1.21 -17.27 8.05
N GLY A 119 0.64 -16.75 6.98
CA GLY A 119 -0.71 -16.20 6.96
C GLY A 119 -0.75 -14.68 6.92
N GLY A 120 -1.95 -14.15 6.71
CA GLY A 120 -2.23 -12.73 6.84
C GLY A 120 -2.43 -12.27 8.27
N LYS A 121 -2.47 -10.95 8.42
CA LYS A 121 -2.82 -10.23 9.65
C LYS A 121 -4.21 -9.61 9.47
N PRO A 122 -5.28 -10.19 10.04
CA PRO A 122 -6.60 -9.56 10.03
C PRO A 122 -6.54 -8.18 10.71
N ASP A 123 -6.92 -7.13 9.99
CA ASP A 123 -6.81 -5.74 10.45
C ASP A 123 -7.80 -4.83 9.71
N ASP A 124 -7.97 -3.60 10.19
CA ASP A 124 -8.69 -2.56 9.45
C ASP A 124 -7.87 -2.09 8.25
N ILE A 125 -8.46 -2.18 7.05
CA ILE A 125 -7.80 -1.85 5.79
C ILE A 125 -8.39 -0.55 5.25
N THR A 126 -7.56 0.49 5.16
CA THR A 126 -7.88 1.75 4.47
C THR A 126 -6.92 1.95 3.30
N CYS A 127 -7.44 2.40 2.17
CA CYS A 127 -6.66 2.66 0.96
C CYS A 127 -7.20 3.89 0.22
N ILE A 128 -6.28 4.76 -0.19
CA ILE A 128 -6.52 5.93 -1.02
C ILE A 128 -5.63 5.80 -2.25
N VAL A 129 -6.25 5.91 -3.43
CA VAL A 129 -5.55 5.96 -4.72
C VAL A 129 -5.69 7.35 -5.31
N VAL A 130 -4.57 7.98 -5.62
CA VAL A 130 -4.52 9.27 -6.31
C VAL A 130 -3.83 9.07 -7.65
N PHE A 131 -4.48 9.53 -8.73
CA PHE A 131 -3.92 9.50 -10.09
C PHE A 131 -3.57 10.92 -10.54
N ILE A 132 -2.29 11.14 -10.84
CA ILE A 132 -1.78 12.43 -11.30
C ILE A 132 -1.99 12.52 -12.82
N HIS A 133 -2.65 13.58 -13.30
CA HIS A 133 -3.00 13.75 -14.72
C HIS A 133 -2.70 15.16 -15.21
#